data_AF-A0A1Y4P079-F1
#
_entry.id   AF-A0A1Y4P079-F1
#
_cell.length_a   1.000
_cell.length_b   1.000
_cell.length_c   1.000
_cell.angle_alpha   90.00
_cell.angle_beta   90.00
_cell.angle_gamma   90.00
#
_symmetry.space_group_name_H-M   'P 1'
#
loop_
_entity.id
_entity.type
_entity.pdbx_description
1 polymer ?
#
loop_
_entity_poly.entity_id
_entity_poly.type
_entity_poly.pdbx_seq_one_letter_code
_entity_poly.pdbx_strand_id
1 'polypeptide(L)'
;MEDCKYSPSVRQVLLFQLLLSQTPVTRMELMDAFQISKRTLDRDIACLRNALSEMAVFEFQLPLYTLIFDPEKDSYHLIKEEFYG
;
A
#
# COMPACT_ATOMS: atom_id res chain seq x y z
N MET A 1 2.43 24.21 -8.90
CA MET A 1 2.42 22.89 -8.22
C MET A 1 1.02 22.77 -7.66
N GLU A 2 0.16 21.95 -8.27
CA GLU A 2 -1.16 21.69 -7.71
C GLU A 2 -0.97 20.98 -6.36
N ASP A 3 -1.62 21.50 -5.32
CA ASP A 3 -1.59 20.90 -3.99
C ASP A 3 -2.24 19.51 -4.08
N CYS A 4 -1.53 18.50 -3.56
CA CYS A 4 -2.00 17.13 -3.54
C CYS A 4 -3.42 17.08 -2.93
N LYS A 5 -4.38 16.59 -3.70
CA LYS A 5 -5.82 16.60 -3.37
C LYS A 5 -6.16 15.86 -2.06
N TYR A 6 -5.29 14.95 -1.63
CA TYR A 6 -5.52 14.10 -0.47
C TYR A 6 -4.47 14.31 0.60
N SER A 7 -4.93 14.38 1.85
CA SER A 7 -4.03 14.30 3.00
C SER A 7 -3.31 12.93 3.04
N PRO A 8 -2.14 12.83 3.70
CA PRO A 8 -1.40 11.57 3.77
C PRO A 8 -2.24 10.38 4.26
N SER A 9 -3.03 10.57 5.31
CA SER A 9 -3.87 9.51 5.89
C SER A 9 -4.95 9.02 4.92
N VAL A 10 -5.63 9.94 4.21
CA VAL A 10 -6.65 9.57 3.22
C VAL A 10 -6.01 8.81 2.06
N ARG A 11 -4.84 9.26 1.60
CA ARG A 11 -4.11 8.60 0.52
C ARG A 11 -3.66 7.19 0.89
N GLN A 12 -3.18 6.98 2.12
CA GLN A 12 -2.79 5.67 2.62
C GLN A 12 -3.98 4.69 2.67
N VAL A 13 -5.16 5.15 3.11
CA VAL A 13 -6.39 4.33 3.10
C VAL A 13 -6.80 3.95 1.68
N LEU A 14 -6.77 4.90 0.74
CA LEU A 14 -7.12 4.63 -0.67
C LEU A 14 -6.12 3.68 -1.33
N LEU A 15 -4.81 3.85 -1.06
CA LEU A 15 -3.77 2.93 -1.50
C LEU A 15 -4.03 1.51 -0.99
N PHE A 16 -4.36 1.37 0.29
CA PHE A 16 -4.67 0.06 0.87
C PHE A 16 -5.90 -0.59 0.21
N GLN A 17 -6.97 0.17 -0.02
CA GLN A 17 -8.17 -0.33 -0.71
C GLN A 17 -7.89 -0.75 -2.16
N LEU A 18 -7.10 0.03 -2.90
CA LEU A 18 -6.68 -0.32 -4.26
C LEU A 18 -5.92 -1.64 -4.28
N LEU A 19 -4.95 -1.80 -3.36
CA LEU A 19 -4.16 -3.04 -3.27
C LEU A 19 -5.01 -4.25 -2.87
N LEU A 20 -6.02 -4.07 -2.00
CA LEU A 20 -6.96 -5.12 -1.61
C LEU A 20 -7.83 -5.60 -2.78
N SER A 21 -8.13 -4.71 -3.74
CA SER A 21 -8.96 -5.05 -4.90
C SER A 21 -8.29 -6.03 -5.88
N GLN A 22 -6.99 -6.32 -5.69
CA GLN A 22 -6.15 -7.09 -6.62
C GLN A 22 -6.11 -6.52 -8.04
N THR A 23 -6.57 -5.29 -8.23
CA THR A 23 -6.41 -4.57 -9.50
C THR A 23 -4.92 -4.29 -9.67
N PRO A 24 -4.30 -4.72 -10.78
CA PRO A 24 -2.91 -4.37 -11.05
C PRO A 24 -2.79 -2.85 -11.22
N VAL A 25 -1.93 -2.23 -10.42
CA VAL A 25 -1.66 -0.78 -10.50
C VAL A 25 -0.15 -0.56 -10.43
N THR A 26 0.38 0.16 -11.40
CA THR A 26 1.79 0.50 -11.49
C THR A 26 2.13 1.67 -10.58
N ARG A 27 3.42 1.83 -10.23
CA ARG A 27 3.90 2.98 -9.46
C ARG A 27 3.54 4.31 -10.14
N MET A 28 3.69 4.38 -11.47
CA MET A 28 3.39 5.58 -12.25
C MET A 28 1.92 5.97 -12.17
N GLU A 29 1.01 5.00 -12.34
CA GLU A 29 -0.43 5.25 -12.21
C GLU A 29 -0.82 5.76 -10.82
N LEU A 30 -0.18 5.24 -9.76
CA LEU A 30 -0.40 5.74 -8.39
C LEU A 30 0.12 7.17 -8.21
N MET A 31 1.30 7.48 -8.74
CA MET A 31 1.87 8.83 -8.69
C MET A 31 0.98 9.83 -9.42
N ASP A 32 0.47 9.46 -10.60
CA ASP A 32 -0.40 10.30 -11.42
C ASP A 32 -1.77 10.47 -10.77
N ALA A 33 -2.39 9.38 -10.28
CA ALA A 33 -3.71 9.40 -9.65
C ALA A 33 -3.76 10.28 -8.39
N PHE A 34 -2.67 10.31 -7.61
CA PHE A 34 -2.59 11.14 -6.40
C PHE A 34 -1.86 12.47 -6.64
N GLN A 35 -1.33 12.71 -7.84
CA GLN A 35 -0.48 13.85 -8.17
C GLN A 35 0.68 14.03 -7.17
N ILE A 36 1.44 12.97 -6.92
CA ILE A 36 2.53 12.98 -5.93
C ILE A 36 3.87 12.57 -6.52
N SER A 37 4.93 13.01 -5.86
CA SER A 37 6.29 12.54 -6.17
C SER A 37 6.49 11.09 -5.75
N LYS A 38 7.45 10.42 -6.42
CA LYS A 38 7.94 9.09 -6.01
C LYS A 38 8.30 9.04 -4.52
N ARG A 39 8.99 10.08 -4.03
CA ARG A 39 9.41 10.17 -2.62
C ARG A 39 8.22 10.17 -1.66
N THR A 40 7.12 10.83 -2.03
CA THR A 40 5.89 10.84 -1.23
C THR A 40 5.24 9.46 -1.25
N LEU A 41 5.16 8.83 -2.42
CA LEU A 41 4.60 7.48 -2.56
C LEU A 41 5.42 6.46 -1.75
N ASP A 42 6.74 6.49 -1.84
CA ASP A 42 7.64 5.62 -1.07
C ASP A 42 7.42 5.77 0.44
N ARG A 43 7.17 7.01 0.91
CA ARG A 43 6.83 7.28 2.31
C ARG A 43 5.49 6.66 2.71
N ASP A 44 4.45 6.82 1.90
CA ASP A 44 3.13 6.25 2.20
C ASP A 44 3.16 4.73 2.20
N ILE A 45 3.88 4.13 1.26
CA ILE A 45 4.11 2.68 1.20
C ILE A 45 4.86 2.21 2.45
N ALA A 46 5.89 2.93 2.91
CA ALA A 46 6.60 2.60 4.14
C ALA A 46 5.67 2.67 5.37
N CYS A 47 4.82 3.70 5.46
CA CYS A 47 3.81 3.79 6.53
C CYS A 47 2.84 2.61 6.50
N LEU A 48 2.35 2.22 5.32
CA LEU A 48 1.48 1.05 5.17
C LEU A 48 2.17 -0.26 5.59
N ARG A 49 3.43 -0.47 5.20
CA ARG A 49 4.21 -1.65 5.61
C ARG A 49 4.36 -1.74 7.13
N ASN A 50 4.65 -0.61 7.78
CA ASN A 50 4.77 -0.56 9.23
C ASN A 50 3.43 -0.91 9.91
N ALA A 51 2.32 -0.30 9.45
CA ALA A 51 1.00 -0.59 9.99
C ALA A 51 0.60 -2.08 9.82
N LEU A 52 0.90 -2.68 8.67
CA LEU A 52 0.65 -4.11 8.43
C LEU A 52 1.51 -4.99 9.35
N SER A 53 2.77 -4.62 9.59
CA SER A 53 3.65 -5.36 10.51
C SER A 53 3.21 -5.25 11.97
N GLU A 54 2.65 -4.10 12.39
CA GLU A 54 2.09 -3.92 13.74
C GLU A 54 0.83 -4.78 13.94
N MET A 55 0.00 -4.95 12.90
CA MET A 55 -1.15 -5.85 12.94
C MET A 55 -0.76 -7.32 13.12
N ALA A 56 0.43 -7.73 12.67
CA ALA A 56 0.95 -9.09 12.89
C ALA A 56 1.26 -9.43 14.36
N VAL A 57 1.31 -8.41 15.23
CA VAL A 57 1.64 -8.58 16.65
C VAL A 57 0.39 -8.79 17.53
N PHE A 58 -0.81 -8.50 17.02
CA PHE A 58 -2.06 -8.70 17.76
C PHE A 58 -2.60 -10.12 17.59
N GLU A 59 -2.82 -10.85 18.70
CA GLU A 59 -3.32 -12.25 18.76
C GLU A 59 -4.72 -12.49 18.15
N PHE A 60 -5.38 -11.46 17.62
CA PHE A 60 -6.66 -11.64 16.94
C PHE A 60 -6.46 -12.16 15.52
N GLN A 61 -7.35 -13.05 15.09
CA GLN A 61 -7.39 -13.71 13.76
C GLN A 61 -7.69 -12.73 12.60
N LEU A 62 -7.03 -11.56 12.57
CA LEU A 62 -7.07 -10.68 11.44
C LEU A 62 -6.21 -11.29 10.32
N PRO A 63 -6.68 -11.25 9.06
CA PRO A 63 -5.88 -11.70 7.93
C PRO A 63 -4.61 -10.84 7.84
N LEU A 64 -3.46 -11.51 7.91
CA LEU A 64 -2.17 -10.86 7.72
C LEU A 64 -1.95 -10.62 6.23
N TYR A 65 -1.43 -9.43 5.93
CA TYR A 65 -1.05 -9.08 4.57
C TYR A 65 0.38 -8.57 4.54
N THR A 66 1.11 -9.00 3.52
CA THR A 66 2.45 -8.55 3.23
C THR A 66 2.45 -7.78 1.91
N LEU A 67 2.95 -6.55 1.93
CA LEU A 67 3.08 -5.69 0.75
C LEU A 67 4.44 -5.91 0.09
N ILE A 68 4.43 -6.35 -1.18
CA ILE A 68 5.61 -6.65 -1.98
C ILE A 68 5.67 -5.73 -3.20
N PHE A 69 6.88 -5.31 -3.58
CA PHE A 69 7.14 -4.62 -4.84
C PHE A 69 7.65 -5.63 -5.88
N ASP A 70 6.99 -5.70 -7.02
CA ASP A 70 7.41 -6.48 -8.20
C ASP A 70 8.24 -5.56 -9.12
N PRO A 71 9.56 -5.78 -9.22
CA PRO A 71 10.44 -4.95 -10.04
C PRO A 71 10.28 -5.20 -11.54
N GLU A 72 9.80 -6.39 -11.97
CA GLU A 72 9.60 -6.69 -13.39
C GLU A 72 8.39 -5.94 -13.94
N LYS A 73 7.37 -5.74 -13.10
CA LYS A 73 6.11 -5.08 -13.46
C LYS A 73 6.00 -3.63 -12.96
N ASP A 74 7.00 -3.14 -12.22
CA ASP A 74 6.98 -1.85 -11.53
C ASP A 74 5.68 -1.60 -10.74
N SER A 75 5.23 -2.61 -9.99
CA SER A 75 3.92 -2.61 -9.33
C SER A 75 3.98 -3.15 -7.90
N TYR A 76 2.97 -2.81 -7.10
CA TYR A 76 2.87 -3.26 -5.71
C TYR A 76 1.71 -4.26 -5.56
N HIS A 77 1.93 -5.29 -4.73
CA HIS A 77 0.96 -6.35 -4.50
C HIS A 77 0.81 -6.62 -3.00
N LEU A 78 -0.44 -6.79 -2.53
CA LEU A 78 -0.72 -7.38 -1.22
C LEU A 78 -0.85 -8.89 -1.38
N ILE A 79 -0.06 -9.63 -0.62
CA ILE A 79 -0.16 -11.08 -0.47
C ILE A 79 -0.82 -11.34 0.88
N LYS A 80 -1.93 -12.08 0.89
CA LYS A 80 -2.55 -12.56 2.12
C LYS A 80 -1.74 -13.74 2.64
N GLU A 81 -1.30 -13.68 3.88
CA GLU A 81 -0.61 -14.82 4.51
C GLU A 81 -1.66 -15.80 5.02
N GLU A 82 -1.47 -17.09 4.71
CA GLU A 82 -2.27 -18.16 5.29
C GLU A 82 -1.64 -18.56 6.62
N PHE A 83 -2.38 -18.35 7.72
CA PHE A 83 -2.01 -18.93 9.01
C PHE A 83 -2.20 -20.44 8.93
N TYR A 84 -1.10 -21.19 8.84
CA TYR A 84 -1.08 -22.60 9.16
C TYR A 84 -0.88 -22.71 10.67
N GLY A 85 -2.01 -22.74 11.40
CA GLY A 85 -2.05 -23.11 12.82
C GLY A 85 -1.76 -24.59 13.02
#